data_AF-A0A1E3IIJ1-F1
#
_entry.id   AF-A0A1E3IIJ1-F1
#
_cell.length_a   1.000
_cell.length_b   1.000
_cell.length_c   1.000
_cell.angle_alpha   90.00
_cell.angle_beta   90.00
_cell.angle_gamma   90.00
#
_symmetry.space_group_name_H-M   'P 1'
#
loop_
_entity.id
_entity.type
_entity.pdbx_description
1 polymer ?
#
loop_
_entity_poly.entity_id
_entity_poly.type
_entity_poly.pdbx_seq_one_letter_code
_entity_poly.pdbx_strand_id
1 'polypeptide(L)'
;MPVTSPEPESSEQALERFVARQLEGLSLSAHQDDVVMIARFVEEEGIEPEEKIEGIKSMLDDIVDSNAIPKEYIDGILSKIVDEQKRLKQLDLERQAAKEEATCEPPAEKDKQTSKDILATLTSEELAAVKRQTLLRQYGYVDADENELNSLFVVSRGDAPPRGSKKVEDEKKHQAEERKKLIEEALKRDGKRKQKKNEEVDLLAPNLNKEKAHHVMAMQREAQKMASQQKKDRDRAALEKQRADQARAKAEKQKKAAKQERRA
;
A
#
# COMPACT_ATOMS: atom_id res chain seq x y z
N MET A 1 -5.55 -49.02 10.03
CA MET A 1 -4.38 -48.19 9.72
C MET A 1 -4.84 -47.02 8.86
N PRO A 2 -5.08 -45.82 9.42
CA PRO A 2 -5.33 -44.66 8.59
C PRO A 2 -4.01 -44.26 7.93
N VAL A 3 -3.96 -44.34 6.61
CA VAL A 3 -2.89 -43.79 5.80
C VAL A 3 -3.15 -42.29 5.77
N THR A 4 -2.55 -41.56 6.72
CA THR A 4 -2.46 -40.11 6.64
C THR A 4 -1.55 -39.79 5.47
N SER A 5 -2.12 -39.33 4.37
CA SER A 5 -1.37 -38.71 3.28
C SER A 5 -0.36 -37.73 3.88
N PRO A 6 0.94 -37.79 3.53
CA PRO A 6 1.89 -36.81 4.04
C PRO A 6 1.45 -35.45 3.51
N GLU A 7 1.03 -34.57 4.41
CA GLU A 7 0.96 -33.14 4.11
C GLU A 7 2.34 -32.72 3.56
N PRO A 8 2.39 -31.75 2.64
CA PRO A 8 3.68 -31.27 2.15
C PRO A 8 4.48 -30.78 3.35
N GLU A 9 5.57 -31.49 3.67
CA GLU A 9 6.40 -31.17 4.82
C GLU A 9 6.81 -29.70 4.74
N SER A 10 6.57 -28.97 5.84
CA SER A 10 7.04 -27.59 5.98
C SER A 10 8.58 -27.61 5.90
N SER A 11 9.18 -26.58 5.32
CA SER A 11 10.64 -26.45 5.28
C SER A 11 11.28 -26.52 6.67
N GLU A 12 10.61 -25.96 7.68
CA GLU A 12 10.99 -26.05 9.10
C GLU A 12 11.07 -27.52 9.56
N GLN A 13 10.02 -28.31 9.29
CA GLN A 13 9.98 -29.72 9.67
C GLN A 13 11.01 -30.57 8.91
N ALA A 14 11.29 -30.20 7.65
CA ALA A 14 12.33 -30.84 6.85
C ALA A 14 13.73 -30.55 7.44
N LEU A 15 13.98 -29.32 7.88
CA LEU A 15 15.22 -28.92 8.52
C LEU A 15 15.41 -29.62 9.88
N GLU A 16 14.38 -29.68 10.72
CA GLU A 16 14.41 -30.39 12.00
C GLU A 16 14.80 -31.87 11.82
N ARG A 17 14.21 -32.56 10.85
CA ARG A 17 14.56 -33.96 10.54
C ARG A 17 15.98 -34.10 10.03
N PHE A 18 16.46 -33.13 9.25
CA PHE A 18 17.82 -33.14 8.77
C PHE A 18 18.81 -32.95 9.91
N VAL A 19 18.58 -31.98 10.80
CA VAL A 19 19.38 -31.75 12.01
C VAL A 19 19.41 -33.00 12.89
N ALA A 20 18.26 -33.62 13.16
CA ALA A 20 18.17 -34.85 13.93
C ALA A 20 19.03 -35.98 13.33
N ARG A 21 18.97 -36.19 12.01
CA ARG A 21 19.80 -37.19 11.32
C ARG A 21 21.29 -36.89 11.38
N GLN A 22 21.68 -35.62 11.30
CA GLN A 22 23.09 -35.21 11.39
C GLN A 22 23.64 -35.41 12.80
N LEU A 23 22.85 -35.09 13.83
CA LEU A 23 23.22 -35.33 15.24
C LEU A 23 23.24 -36.82 15.58
N GLU A 24 22.30 -37.61 15.05
CA GLU A 24 22.34 -39.07 15.15
C GLU A 24 23.57 -39.66 14.45
N GLY A 25 23.99 -39.10 13.31
CA GLY A 25 25.23 -39.45 12.63
C GLY A 25 26.50 -39.15 13.44
N LEU A 26 26.42 -38.18 14.36
CA LEU A 26 27.45 -37.88 15.37
C LEU A 26 27.33 -38.77 16.62
N SER A 27 26.38 -39.71 16.64
CA SER A 27 26.02 -40.51 17.82
C SER A 27 25.60 -39.65 19.03
N LEU A 28 25.11 -38.43 18.78
CA LEU A 28 24.60 -37.53 19.80
C LEU A 28 23.10 -37.75 19.93
N SER A 29 22.66 -38.18 21.11
CA SER A 29 21.23 -38.22 21.46
C SER A 29 20.80 -36.84 21.93
N ALA A 30 20.60 -35.91 21.00
CA ALA A 30 20.02 -34.60 21.32
C ALA A 30 18.52 -34.74 21.62
N HIS A 31 18.00 -33.94 22.56
CA HIS A 31 16.56 -33.94 22.81
C HIS A 31 15.86 -33.27 21.63
N GLN A 32 14.58 -33.61 21.41
CA GLN A 32 13.79 -33.01 20.35
C GLN A 32 13.72 -31.47 20.48
N ASP A 33 13.70 -30.96 21.71
CA ASP A 33 13.70 -29.52 21.98
C ASP A 33 15.00 -28.84 21.50
N ASP A 34 16.15 -29.51 21.64
CA ASP A 34 17.45 -29.01 21.17
C ASP A 34 17.50 -28.97 19.64
N VAL A 35 16.95 -30.00 18.99
CA VAL A 35 16.83 -30.07 17.52
C VAL A 35 15.98 -28.92 16.98
N VAL A 36 14.84 -28.65 17.62
CA VAL A 36 13.94 -27.54 17.25
C VAL A 36 14.64 -26.20 17.48
N MET A 37 15.37 -26.04 18.58
CA MET A 37 16.12 -24.82 18.89
C MET A 37 17.20 -24.54 17.85
N ILE A 38 17.97 -25.56 17.46
CA ILE A 38 19.00 -25.48 16.43
C ILE A 38 18.37 -25.12 15.07
N ALA A 39 17.28 -25.77 14.68
CA ALA A 39 16.60 -25.49 13.41
C ALA A 39 16.15 -24.01 13.35
N ARG A 40 15.53 -23.50 14.40
CA ARG A 40 15.10 -22.09 14.49
C ARG A 40 16.27 -21.11 14.46
N PHE A 41 17.36 -21.42 15.15
CA PHE A 41 18.56 -20.58 15.16
C PHE A 41 19.21 -20.49 13.76
N VAL A 42 19.21 -21.61 13.02
CA VAL A 42 19.72 -21.63 11.63
C VAL A 42 18.81 -20.85 10.68
N GLU A 43 17.50 -20.81 10.94
CA GLU A 43 16.54 -20.07 10.13
C GLU A 43 16.63 -18.55 10.29
N GLU A 44 17.00 -18.08 11.48
CA GLU A 44 17.08 -16.65 11.83
C GLU A 44 17.91 -15.85 10.81
N GLU A 45 17.35 -14.72 10.38
CA GLU A 45 17.93 -13.86 9.36
C GLU A 45 18.81 -12.79 10.00
N GLY A 46 20.01 -12.58 9.45
CA GLY A 46 20.96 -11.58 9.95
C GLY A 46 22.18 -12.15 10.68
N ILE A 47 22.24 -13.48 10.87
CA ILE A 47 23.41 -14.16 11.43
C ILE A 47 24.25 -14.74 10.29
N GLU A 48 25.55 -14.51 10.31
CA GLU A 48 26.48 -15.04 9.32
C GLU A 48 26.61 -16.58 9.43
N PRO A 49 26.95 -17.30 8.34
CA PRO A 49 27.04 -18.76 8.39
C PRO A 49 28.08 -19.26 9.40
N GLU A 50 29.16 -18.51 9.60
CA GLU A 50 30.22 -18.84 10.56
C GLU A 50 29.73 -18.67 12.00
N GLU A 51 29.01 -17.58 12.28
CA GLU A 51 28.36 -17.33 13.57
C GLU A 51 27.27 -18.37 13.88
N LYS A 52 26.54 -18.86 12.85
CA LYS A 52 25.58 -19.95 13.02
C LYS A 52 26.26 -21.24 13.45
N ILE A 53 27.39 -21.57 12.85
CA ILE A 53 28.17 -22.76 13.22
C ILE A 53 28.67 -22.62 14.66
N GLU A 54 29.22 -21.46 15.03
CA GLU A 54 29.69 -21.21 16.39
C GLU A 54 28.55 -21.24 17.42
N GLY A 55 27.40 -20.65 17.10
CA GLY A 55 26.23 -20.66 17.98
C GLY A 55 25.67 -22.05 18.21
N ILE A 56 25.54 -22.88 17.16
CA ILE A 56 25.11 -24.28 17.31
C ILE A 56 26.14 -25.08 18.10
N LYS A 57 27.43 -24.81 17.88
CA LYS A 57 28.50 -25.44 18.65
C LYS A 57 28.38 -25.12 20.14
N SER A 58 28.13 -23.87 20.49
CA SER A 58 27.88 -23.48 21.89
C SER A 58 26.64 -24.17 22.48
N MET A 59 25.59 -24.41 21.70
CA MET A 59 24.41 -25.17 22.15
C MET A 59 24.71 -26.66 22.34
N LEU A 60 25.62 -27.20 21.53
CA LEU A 60 26.06 -28.59 21.59
C LEU A 60 27.19 -28.83 22.58
N ASP A 61 27.91 -27.80 23.04
CA ASP A 61 29.03 -27.94 23.99
C ASP A 61 28.59 -28.57 25.32
N ASP A 62 27.34 -28.38 25.73
CA ASP A 62 26.76 -29.04 26.92
C ASP A 62 26.46 -30.53 26.70
N ILE A 63 26.36 -30.98 25.44
CA ILE A 63 25.98 -32.35 25.03
C ILE A 63 27.20 -33.12 24.52
N VAL A 64 28.16 -32.44 23.90
CA VAL A 64 29.37 -32.99 23.31
C VAL A 64 30.50 -32.88 24.32
N ASP A 65 30.81 -33.99 25.00
CA ASP A 65 32.06 -34.11 25.75
C ASP A 65 33.23 -33.84 24.80
N SER A 66 33.93 -32.71 25.01
CA SER A 66 34.88 -32.10 24.07
C SER A 66 36.11 -32.95 23.73
N ASN A 67 36.19 -34.18 24.25
CA ASN A 67 37.28 -35.14 24.08
C ASN A 67 36.92 -36.33 23.18
N ALA A 68 35.66 -36.51 22.77
CA ALA A 68 35.23 -37.72 22.05
C ALA A 68 35.20 -37.57 20.51
N ILE A 69 34.97 -36.37 19.99
CA ILE A 69 34.76 -36.14 18.55
C ILE A 69 35.71 -35.04 18.03
N PRO A 70 36.43 -35.26 16.91
CA PRO A 70 37.26 -34.22 16.30
C PRO A 70 36.43 -32.99 15.91
N LYS A 71 36.88 -31.79 16.31
CA LYS A 71 36.18 -30.52 16.05
C LYS A 71 35.92 -30.27 14.56
N GLU A 72 36.87 -30.63 13.70
CA GLU A 72 36.77 -30.50 12.25
C GLU A 72 35.59 -31.30 11.66
N TYR A 73 35.26 -32.44 12.27
CA TYR A 73 34.14 -33.28 11.83
C TYR A 73 32.79 -32.67 12.21
N ILE A 74 32.72 -32.05 13.40
CA ILE A 74 31.55 -31.32 13.88
C ILE A 74 31.30 -30.10 12.98
N ASP A 75 32.34 -29.29 12.74
CA ASP A 75 32.24 -28.09 11.92
C ASP A 75 31.78 -28.44 10.47
N GLY A 76 32.26 -29.56 9.92
CA GLY A 76 31.84 -30.05 8.61
C GLY A 76 30.38 -30.54 8.55
N ILE A 77 29.81 -31.02 9.66
CA ILE A 77 28.40 -31.42 9.73
C ILE A 77 27.50 -30.20 9.95
N LEU A 78 27.92 -29.26 10.79
CA LEU A 78 27.21 -28.00 11.00
C LEU A 78 27.15 -27.16 9.72
N SER A 79 28.22 -27.14 8.92
CA SER A 79 28.21 -26.52 7.59
C SER A 79 27.14 -27.12 6.68
N LYS A 80 26.93 -28.45 6.70
CA LYS A 80 25.89 -29.12 5.90
C LYS A 80 24.48 -28.73 6.33
N ILE A 81 24.26 -28.48 7.62
CA ILE A 81 22.97 -28.00 8.14
C ILE A 81 22.66 -26.60 7.60
N VAL A 82 23.66 -25.71 7.62
CA VAL A 82 23.53 -24.36 7.06
C VAL A 82 23.30 -24.40 5.53
N ASP A 83 23.98 -25.29 4.82
CA ASP A 83 23.80 -25.44 3.37
C ASP A 83 22.42 -26.03 3.02
N GLU A 84 21.91 -26.98 3.80
CA GLU A 84 20.56 -27.51 3.60
C GLU A 84 19.49 -26.46 3.88
N GLN A 85 19.68 -25.58 4.89
CA GLN A 85 18.79 -24.44 5.10
C GLN A 85 18.77 -23.49 3.91
N LYS A 86 19.93 -23.18 3.31
CA LYS A 86 19.99 -22.34 2.09
C LYS A 86 19.24 -23.00 0.93
N ARG A 87 19.40 -24.31 0.75
CA ARG A 87 18.71 -25.09 -0.27
C ARG A 87 17.19 -25.08 -0.05
N LEU A 88 16.72 -25.30 1.18
CA LEU A 88 15.30 -25.26 1.52
C LEU A 88 14.70 -23.87 1.31
N LYS A 89 15.42 -22.81 1.68
CA LYS A 89 15.02 -21.42 1.39
C LYS A 89 14.89 -21.17 -0.11
N GLN A 90 15.82 -21.65 -0.93
CA GLN A 90 15.72 -21.53 -2.39
C GLN A 90 14.50 -22.25 -2.95
N LEU A 91 14.23 -23.48 -2.48
CA LEU A 91 13.04 -24.24 -2.91
C LEU A 91 11.73 -23.57 -2.48
N ASP A 92 11.70 -22.95 -1.31
CA ASP A 92 10.53 -22.20 -0.86
C ASP A 92 10.32 -20.91 -1.66
N LEU A 93 11.40 -20.20 -2.00
CA LEU A 93 11.35 -19.05 -2.91
C LEU A 93 10.88 -19.47 -4.31
N GLU A 94 11.36 -20.59 -4.84
CA GLU A 94 10.89 -21.14 -6.11
C GLU A 94 9.42 -21.59 -6.04
N ARG A 95 9.01 -22.20 -4.93
CA ARG A 95 7.62 -22.62 -4.70
C ARG A 95 6.70 -21.40 -4.53
N GLN A 96 7.17 -20.33 -3.89
CA GLN A 96 6.45 -19.06 -3.79
C GLN A 96 6.37 -18.40 -5.17
N ALA A 97 7.47 -18.32 -5.92
CA ALA A 97 7.48 -17.81 -7.29
C ALA A 97 6.55 -18.61 -8.21
N ALA A 98 6.53 -19.95 -8.12
CA ALA A 98 5.64 -20.78 -8.91
C ALA A 98 4.16 -20.65 -8.48
N LYS A 99 3.89 -20.44 -7.20
CA LYS A 99 2.54 -20.11 -6.71
C LYS A 99 2.11 -18.72 -7.16
N GLU A 100 3.02 -17.75 -7.16
CA GLU A 100 2.79 -16.39 -7.67
C GLU A 100 2.53 -16.43 -9.19
N GLU A 101 3.29 -17.22 -9.93
CA GLU A 101 3.12 -17.45 -11.37
C GLU A 101 1.80 -18.18 -11.67
N ALA A 102 1.41 -19.17 -10.84
CA ALA A 102 0.11 -19.84 -10.92
C ALA A 102 -1.06 -18.93 -10.49
N THR A 103 -0.85 -17.92 -9.64
CA THR A 103 -1.85 -16.88 -9.34
C THR A 103 -1.85 -15.74 -10.36
N CYS A 104 -0.82 -15.65 -11.20
CA CYS A 104 -0.78 -14.86 -12.42
C CYS A 104 -1.45 -15.56 -13.61
N GLU A 105 -1.83 -16.84 -13.48
CA GLU A 105 -2.81 -17.40 -14.40
C GLU A 105 -4.16 -16.70 -14.19
N PRO A 106 -4.71 -16.09 -15.25
CA PRO A 106 -5.98 -15.41 -15.17
C PRO A 106 -7.06 -16.38 -14.67
N PRO A 107 -7.88 -16.06 -13.64
CA PRO A 107 -9.11 -16.82 -13.40
C PRO A 107 -9.91 -16.80 -14.71
N ALA A 108 -10.41 -17.98 -15.08
CA ALA A 108 -11.09 -18.31 -16.34
C ALA A 108 -11.79 -17.09 -16.98
N GLU A 109 -11.35 -16.80 -18.21
CA GLU A 109 -11.74 -15.69 -19.06
C GLU A 109 -13.22 -15.75 -19.47
N LYS A 110 -14.13 -15.27 -18.61
CA LYS A 110 -15.50 -14.96 -19.06
C LYS A 110 -15.86 -13.48 -18.94
N ASP A 111 -15.22 -12.74 -18.02
CA ASP A 111 -15.52 -11.31 -17.78
C ASP A 111 -14.42 -10.34 -18.27
N LYS A 112 -13.32 -10.86 -18.85
CA LYS A 112 -12.14 -10.06 -19.21
C LYS A 112 -12.22 -9.43 -20.60
N GLN A 113 -12.89 -10.09 -21.55
CA GLN A 113 -13.13 -9.55 -22.89
C GLN A 113 -14.13 -8.40 -22.85
N THR A 114 -15.26 -8.56 -22.16
CA THR A 114 -16.37 -7.57 -22.15
C THR A 114 -15.91 -6.15 -21.78
N SER A 115 -15.11 -5.99 -20.72
CA SER A 115 -14.64 -4.66 -20.28
C SER A 115 -13.65 -3.98 -21.24
N LYS A 116 -12.76 -4.75 -21.88
CA LYS A 116 -11.82 -4.21 -22.88
C LYS A 116 -12.53 -3.93 -24.20
N ASP A 117 -13.48 -4.79 -24.59
CA ASP A 117 -14.26 -4.66 -25.82
C ASP A 117 -15.22 -3.46 -25.77
N ILE A 118 -15.82 -3.16 -24.61
CA ILE A 118 -16.67 -1.97 -24.42
C ILE A 118 -15.87 -0.67 -24.52
N LEU A 119 -14.62 -0.64 -24.03
CA LEU A 119 -13.77 0.55 -24.13
C LEU A 119 -13.14 0.70 -25.52
N ALA A 120 -12.88 -0.41 -26.22
CA ALA A 120 -12.34 -0.41 -27.59
C ALA A 120 -13.37 0.01 -28.66
N THR A 121 -14.66 -0.13 -28.37
CA THR A 121 -15.75 0.29 -29.26
C THR A 121 -16.09 1.79 -29.17
N LEU A 122 -15.49 2.52 -28.22
CA LEU A 122 -15.67 3.96 -28.08
C LEU A 122 -14.58 4.72 -28.84
N THR A 123 -14.95 5.83 -29.46
CA THR A 123 -13.98 6.72 -30.12
C THR A 123 -13.09 7.42 -29.09
N SER A 124 -11.91 7.89 -29.51
CA SER A 124 -10.95 8.57 -28.63
C SER A 124 -11.53 9.84 -27.97
N GLU A 125 -12.42 10.54 -28.68
CA GLU A 125 -13.11 11.73 -28.18
C GLU A 125 -14.14 11.40 -27.11
N GLU A 126 -14.93 10.33 -27.31
CA GLU A 126 -15.90 9.84 -26.33
C GLU A 126 -15.21 9.32 -25.06
N LEU A 127 -14.10 8.59 -25.20
CA LEU A 127 -13.30 8.14 -24.06
C LEU A 127 -12.75 9.32 -23.24
N ALA A 128 -12.30 10.39 -23.89
CA ALA A 128 -11.80 11.57 -23.20
C ALA A 128 -12.92 12.36 -22.50
N ALA A 129 -14.12 12.40 -23.08
CA ALA A 129 -15.30 13.03 -22.46
C ALA A 129 -15.75 12.25 -21.21
N VAL A 130 -15.85 10.92 -21.30
CA VAL A 130 -16.22 10.07 -20.17
C VAL A 130 -15.19 10.17 -19.06
N LYS A 131 -13.88 10.11 -19.37
CA LYS A 131 -12.81 10.26 -18.39
C LYS A 131 -12.90 11.60 -17.65
N ARG A 132 -13.09 12.70 -18.39
CA ARG A 132 -13.28 14.05 -17.82
C ARG A 132 -14.52 14.09 -16.91
N GLN A 133 -15.63 13.51 -17.35
CA GLN A 133 -16.86 13.48 -16.55
C GLN A 133 -16.71 12.65 -15.26
N THR A 134 -16.08 11.47 -15.33
CA THR A 134 -15.79 10.66 -14.13
C THR A 134 -14.85 11.39 -13.18
N LEU A 135 -13.86 12.11 -13.71
CA LEU A 135 -12.94 12.91 -12.91
C LEU A 135 -13.67 14.04 -12.18
N LEU A 136 -14.53 14.77 -12.88
CA LEU A 136 -15.34 15.85 -12.31
C LEU A 136 -16.27 15.35 -11.19
N ARG A 137 -16.87 14.16 -11.36
CA ARG A 137 -17.64 13.48 -10.30
C ARG A 137 -16.78 13.10 -9.09
N GLN A 138 -15.58 12.56 -9.32
CA GLN A 138 -14.65 12.19 -8.25
C GLN A 138 -14.21 13.38 -7.40
N TYR A 139 -14.09 14.57 -8.01
CA TYR A 139 -13.71 15.80 -7.31
C TYR A 139 -14.90 16.64 -6.86
N GLY A 140 -16.14 16.12 -6.94
CA GLY A 140 -17.34 16.79 -6.44
C GLY A 140 -17.73 18.07 -7.19
N TYR A 141 -17.23 18.27 -8.42
CA TYR A 141 -17.56 19.44 -9.24
C TYR A 141 -18.89 19.29 -10.00
N VAL A 142 -19.52 18.11 -9.97
CA VAL A 142 -20.80 17.83 -10.62
C VAL A 142 -21.68 17.06 -9.63
N ASP A 143 -22.12 17.76 -8.58
CA ASP A 143 -23.38 17.44 -7.91
C ASP A 143 -24.35 18.55 -8.31
N ALA A 144 -25.46 18.20 -8.96
CA ALA A 144 -26.53 19.06 -9.49
C ALA A 144 -26.22 19.83 -10.80
N ASP A 145 -26.47 19.18 -11.94
CA ASP A 145 -27.48 19.64 -12.92
C ASP A 145 -27.49 18.74 -14.16
N GLU A 146 -28.41 17.77 -14.17
CA GLU A 146 -28.66 16.89 -15.33
C GLU A 146 -29.22 17.65 -16.55
N ASN A 147 -29.65 18.90 -16.36
CA ASN A 147 -30.26 19.75 -17.38
C ASN A 147 -29.25 20.38 -18.35
N GLU A 148 -28.01 20.67 -17.94
CA GLU A 148 -27.04 21.32 -18.82
C GLU A 148 -26.45 20.37 -19.88
N LEU A 149 -26.36 19.07 -19.54
CA LEU A 149 -25.85 18.02 -20.45
C LEU A 149 -26.82 17.68 -21.59
N ASN A 150 -28.11 17.98 -21.45
CA ASN A 150 -29.09 17.78 -22.53
C ASN A 150 -28.93 18.84 -23.64
N SER A 151 -28.35 20.00 -23.33
CA SER A 151 -28.13 21.06 -24.33
C SER A 151 -26.94 20.79 -25.25
N LEU A 152 -26.00 19.94 -24.83
CA LEU A 152 -24.81 19.61 -25.64
C LEU A 152 -25.01 18.44 -26.62
N PHE A 153 -26.05 17.63 -26.44
CA PHE A 153 -26.39 16.50 -27.31
C PHE A 153 -27.65 16.73 -28.17
N VAL A 154 -28.45 17.75 -27.89
CA VAL A 154 -29.64 18.10 -28.69
C VAL A 154 -29.27 19.19 -29.70
N VAL A 155 -28.83 18.77 -30.88
CA VAL A 155 -28.81 19.61 -32.07
C VAL A 155 -30.24 20.10 -32.33
N SER A 156 -30.44 21.41 -32.38
CA SER A 156 -31.67 22.09 -32.76
C SER A 156 -32.42 21.41 -33.91
N ARG A 157 -33.53 20.75 -33.59
CA ARG A 157 -34.66 20.57 -34.50
C ARG A 157 -35.92 20.90 -33.74
N GLY A 158 -36.53 22.04 -34.08
CA GLY A 158 -37.85 22.38 -33.63
C GLY A 158 -38.84 21.38 -34.21
N ASP A 159 -39.39 20.55 -33.35
CA ASP A 159 -40.70 19.94 -33.55
C ASP A 159 -41.23 19.46 -32.20
N ALA A 160 -42.47 19.81 -31.89
CA ALA A 160 -43.12 19.45 -30.64
C ALA A 160 -43.31 17.92 -30.55
N PRO A 161 -43.04 17.26 -29.41
CA PRO A 161 -43.09 15.81 -29.33
C PRO A 161 -44.55 15.30 -29.37
N PRO A 162 -44.85 14.26 -30.16
CA PRO A 162 -46.18 13.67 -30.24
C PRO A 162 -46.51 12.97 -28.91
N ARG A 163 -47.74 13.20 -28.40
CA ARG A 163 -48.26 12.55 -27.19
C ARG A 163 -48.27 11.03 -27.38
N GLY A 164 -47.31 10.33 -26.77
CA GLY A 164 -47.26 8.85 -26.73
C GLY A 164 -45.86 8.22 -26.63
N SER A 165 -44.78 8.98 -26.87
CA SER A 165 -43.40 8.46 -26.93
C SER A 165 -42.69 8.27 -25.58
N LYS A 166 -43.34 8.57 -24.44
CA LYS A 166 -42.68 8.57 -23.12
C LYS A 166 -42.06 7.21 -22.76
N LYS A 167 -42.76 6.09 -23.03
CA LYS A 167 -42.24 4.75 -22.71
C LYS A 167 -41.01 4.35 -23.54
N VAL A 168 -41.00 4.70 -24.83
CA VAL A 168 -39.87 4.39 -25.73
C VAL A 168 -38.68 5.31 -25.45
N GLU A 169 -38.93 6.56 -25.05
CA GLU A 169 -37.89 7.47 -24.59
C GLU A 169 -37.32 7.03 -23.24
N ASP A 170 -38.14 6.54 -22.31
CA ASP A 170 -37.70 6.08 -21.00
C ASP A 170 -36.93 4.75 -21.08
N GLU A 171 -37.31 3.83 -21.98
CA GLU A 171 -36.51 2.62 -22.27
C GLU A 171 -35.17 2.95 -22.92
N LYS A 172 -35.13 3.91 -23.85
CA LYS A 172 -33.87 4.39 -24.45
C LYS A 172 -32.98 5.11 -23.45
N LYS A 173 -33.56 5.86 -22.51
CA LYS A 173 -32.84 6.49 -21.39
C LYS A 173 -32.26 5.43 -20.45
N HIS A 174 -33.04 4.40 -20.10
CA HIS A 174 -32.57 3.29 -19.27
C HIS A 174 -31.40 2.54 -19.92
N GLN A 175 -31.49 2.23 -21.22
CA GLN A 175 -30.39 1.59 -21.96
C GLN A 175 -29.14 2.49 -22.04
N ALA A 176 -29.31 3.81 -22.18
CA ALA A 176 -28.19 4.75 -22.18
C ALA A 176 -27.54 4.86 -20.79
N GLU A 177 -28.33 4.81 -19.72
CA GLU A 177 -27.83 4.79 -18.34
C GLU A 177 -27.13 3.49 -17.98
N GLU A 178 -27.66 2.35 -18.40
CA GLU A 178 -26.99 1.04 -18.25
C GLU A 178 -25.66 1.01 -18.99
N ARG A 179 -25.60 1.56 -20.21
CA ARG A 179 -24.35 1.69 -20.95
C ARG A 179 -23.37 2.62 -20.24
N LYS A 180 -23.82 3.75 -19.68
CA LYS A 180 -22.98 4.65 -18.86
C LYS A 180 -22.44 3.96 -17.61
N LYS A 181 -23.28 3.19 -16.91
CA LYS A 181 -22.87 2.40 -15.73
C LYS A 181 -21.82 1.35 -16.08
N LEU A 182 -21.99 0.63 -17.20
CA LEU A 182 -21.02 -0.35 -17.68
C LEU A 182 -19.67 0.29 -18.03
N ILE A 183 -19.68 1.46 -18.67
CA ILE A 183 -18.46 2.20 -19.01
C ILE A 183 -17.77 2.71 -17.74
N GLU A 184 -18.51 3.25 -16.78
CA GLU A 184 -17.96 3.72 -15.51
C GLU A 184 -17.35 2.57 -14.69
N GLU A 185 -18.00 1.42 -14.67
CA GLU A 185 -17.51 0.22 -13.99
C GLU A 185 -16.27 -0.35 -14.68
N ALA A 186 -16.23 -0.34 -16.01
CA ALA A 186 -15.05 -0.72 -16.79
C ALA A 186 -13.85 0.21 -16.51
N LEU A 187 -14.08 1.53 -16.43
CA LEU A 187 -13.04 2.51 -16.08
C LEU A 187 -12.53 2.32 -14.64
N LYS A 188 -13.42 2.06 -13.69
CA LYS A 188 -13.03 1.75 -12.30
C LYS A 188 -12.19 0.46 -12.23
N ARG A 189 -12.55 -0.57 -13.00
CA ARG A 189 -11.78 -1.83 -13.09
C ARG A 189 -10.42 -1.61 -13.75
N ASP A 190 -10.33 -0.81 -14.81
CA ASP A 190 -9.05 -0.47 -15.47
C ASP A 190 -8.14 0.34 -14.54
N GLY A 191 -8.70 1.32 -13.81
CA GLY A 191 -7.96 2.10 -12.80
C GLY A 191 -7.39 1.24 -11.67
N LYS A 192 -8.19 0.33 -11.10
CA LYS A 192 -7.73 -0.62 -10.07
C LYS A 192 -6.64 -1.57 -10.59
N ARG A 193 -6.73 -2.01 -11.84
CA ARG A 193 -5.69 -2.85 -12.47
C ARG A 193 -4.37 -2.11 -12.66
N LYS A 194 -4.41 -0.82 -13.05
CA LYS A 194 -3.20 0.00 -13.18
C LYS A 194 -2.55 0.27 -11.82
N GLN A 195 -3.33 0.43 -10.76
CA GLN A 195 -2.81 0.53 -9.40
C GLN A 195 -2.11 -0.76 -8.97
N LYS A 196 -2.73 -1.93 -9.17
CA LYS A 196 -2.10 -3.23 -8.87
C LYS A 196 -0.78 -3.45 -9.64
N LYS A 197 -0.74 -3.11 -10.93
CA LYS A 197 0.51 -3.17 -11.72
C LYS A 197 1.62 -2.25 -11.20
N ASN A 198 1.25 -1.15 -10.55
CA ASN A 198 2.21 -0.25 -9.91
C ASN A 198 2.62 -0.73 -8.50
N GLU A 199 1.80 -1.58 -7.87
CA GLU A 199 2.09 -2.25 -6.59
C GLU A 199 2.93 -3.52 -6.80
N GLU A 200 2.82 -4.17 -7.96
CA GLU A 200 3.63 -5.33 -8.41
C GLU A 200 5.08 -4.97 -8.79
N VAL A 201 5.43 -3.67 -8.82
CA VAL A 201 6.83 -3.23 -8.96
C VAL A 201 7.45 -3.24 -7.56
N ASP A 202 8.25 -4.27 -7.30
CA ASP A 202 9.03 -4.57 -6.10
C ASP A 202 9.19 -3.38 -5.12
N LEU A 203 8.38 -3.42 -4.06
CA LEU A 203 8.36 -2.46 -2.95
C LEU A 203 9.29 -2.87 -1.79
N LEU A 204 10.01 -3.99 -1.89
CA LEU A 204 10.92 -4.45 -0.84
C LEU A 204 12.28 -3.76 -0.89
N ALA A 205 12.69 -3.26 -2.07
CA ALA A 205 13.77 -2.29 -2.14
C ALA A 205 13.23 -0.90 -1.73
N PRO A 206 13.85 -0.18 -0.77
CA PRO A 206 13.44 1.16 -0.40
C PRO A 206 13.56 2.07 -1.62
N ASN A 207 12.41 2.37 -2.23
CA ASN A 207 12.34 3.31 -3.33
C ASN A 207 12.64 4.71 -2.78
N LEU A 208 13.92 5.12 -2.88
CA LEU A 208 14.41 6.43 -2.45
C LEU A 208 13.59 7.60 -3.01
N ASN A 209 12.89 7.42 -4.14
CA ASN A 209 12.03 8.46 -4.70
C ASN A 209 10.70 8.58 -3.95
N LYS A 210 10.18 7.50 -3.36
CA LYS A 210 8.95 7.51 -2.55
C LYS A 210 9.21 8.22 -1.21
N GLU A 211 10.32 7.92 -0.56
CA GLU A 211 10.73 8.63 0.67
C GLU A 211 11.01 10.11 0.43
N LYS A 212 11.72 10.45 -0.67
CA LYS A 212 11.89 11.84 -1.08
C LYS A 212 10.57 12.53 -1.36
N ALA A 213 9.60 11.86 -2.00
CA ALA A 213 8.28 12.42 -2.23
C ALA A 213 7.49 12.63 -0.94
N HIS A 214 7.57 11.69 0.02
CA HIS A 214 6.98 11.85 1.35
C HIS A 214 7.64 12.99 2.14
N HIS A 215 8.96 13.11 2.08
CA HIS A 215 9.70 14.20 2.70
C HIS A 215 9.33 15.57 2.08
N VAL A 216 9.26 15.66 0.75
CA VAL A 216 8.82 16.88 0.06
C VAL A 216 7.37 17.24 0.42
N MET A 217 6.47 16.24 0.50
CA MET A 217 5.09 16.49 0.93
C MET A 217 4.99 16.89 2.41
N ALA A 218 5.79 16.29 3.30
CA ALA A 218 5.85 16.66 4.71
C ALA A 218 6.37 18.09 4.87
N MET A 219 7.44 18.44 4.16
CA MET A 219 8.00 19.79 4.13
C MET A 219 7.00 20.82 3.59
N GLN A 220 6.24 20.48 2.53
CA GLN A 220 5.17 21.37 2.03
C GLN A 220 4.04 21.56 3.03
N ARG A 221 3.63 20.51 3.76
CA ARG A 221 2.62 20.62 4.83
C ARG A 221 3.12 21.48 5.99
N GLU A 222 4.37 21.34 6.38
CA GLU A 222 4.98 22.18 7.41
C GLU A 222 5.10 23.64 6.95
N ALA A 223 5.53 23.88 5.72
CA ALA A 223 5.59 25.23 5.14
C ALA A 223 4.20 25.89 5.12
N GLN A 224 3.14 25.15 4.77
CA GLN A 224 1.77 25.65 4.81
C GLN A 224 1.30 25.95 6.25
N LYS A 225 1.63 25.10 7.22
CA LYS A 225 1.34 25.35 8.64
C LYS A 225 2.05 26.62 9.13
N MET A 226 3.34 26.78 8.83
CA MET A 226 4.11 27.96 9.19
C MET A 226 3.57 29.22 8.52
N ALA A 227 3.22 29.16 7.23
CA ALA A 227 2.62 30.30 6.53
C ALA A 227 1.26 30.70 7.13
N SER A 228 0.45 29.73 7.57
CA SER A 228 -0.83 30.00 8.24
C SER A 228 -0.64 30.64 9.63
N GLN A 229 0.38 30.21 10.38
CA GLN A 229 0.74 30.80 11.67
C GLN A 229 1.25 32.23 11.49
N GLN A 230 2.15 32.47 10.53
CA GLN A 230 2.66 33.82 10.23
C GLN A 230 1.56 34.80 9.84
N LYS A 231 0.51 34.35 9.11
CA LYS A 231 -0.66 35.18 8.84
C LYS A 231 -1.41 35.54 10.12
N LYS A 232 -1.69 34.56 10.98
CA LYS A 232 -2.34 34.80 12.29
C LYS A 232 -1.52 35.74 13.18
N ASP A 233 -0.20 35.61 13.18
CA ASP A 233 0.68 36.46 13.97
C ASP A 233 0.71 37.89 13.44
N ARG A 234 0.70 38.09 12.12
CA ARG A 234 0.56 39.42 11.50
C ARG A 234 -0.78 40.07 11.85
N ASP A 235 -1.88 39.32 11.75
CA ASP A 235 -3.21 39.83 12.07
C ASP A 235 -3.32 40.18 13.57
N ARG A 236 -2.75 39.35 14.45
CA ARG A 236 -2.68 39.61 15.89
C ARG A 236 -1.86 40.87 16.19
N ALA A 237 -0.70 41.02 15.56
CA ALA A 237 0.15 42.21 15.71
C ALA A 237 -0.55 43.48 15.20
N ALA A 238 -1.30 43.40 14.10
CA ALA A 238 -2.08 44.51 13.58
C ALA A 238 -3.21 44.93 14.54
N LEU A 239 -3.92 43.97 15.12
CA LEU A 239 -4.96 44.23 16.13
C LEU A 239 -4.38 44.82 17.42
N GLU A 240 -3.22 44.34 17.86
CA GLU A 240 -2.52 44.88 19.02
C GLU A 240 -2.07 46.32 18.79
N LYS A 241 -1.56 46.63 17.60
CA LYS A 241 -1.21 48.01 17.20
C LYS A 241 -2.44 48.92 17.22
N GLN A 242 -3.58 48.48 16.66
CA GLN A 242 -4.83 49.24 16.71
C GLN A 242 -5.29 49.50 18.15
N ARG A 243 -5.19 48.50 19.04
CA ARG A 243 -5.52 48.66 20.46
C ARG A 243 -4.59 49.67 21.14
N ALA A 244 -3.29 49.60 20.86
CA ALA A 244 -2.31 50.54 21.40
C ALA A 244 -2.57 51.98 20.93
N ASP A 245 -2.88 52.19 19.65
CA ASP A 245 -3.20 53.51 19.10
C ASP A 245 -4.50 54.06 19.69
N GLN A 246 -5.52 53.23 19.88
CA GLN A 246 -6.75 53.63 20.58
C GLN A 246 -6.51 53.98 22.05
N ALA A 247 -5.68 53.21 22.76
CA ALA A 247 -5.33 53.49 24.15
C ALA A 247 -4.55 54.81 24.27
N ARG A 248 -3.60 55.06 23.37
CA ARG A 248 -2.87 56.34 23.28
C ARG A 248 -3.81 57.51 23.00
N ALA A 249 -4.72 57.37 22.05
CA ALA A 249 -5.70 58.41 21.73
C ALA A 249 -6.65 58.69 22.92
N LYS A 250 -7.10 57.65 23.64
CA LYS A 250 -7.92 57.82 24.86
C LYS A 250 -7.12 58.52 25.98
N ALA A 251 -5.86 58.13 26.18
CA ALA A 251 -4.99 58.77 27.17
C ALA A 251 -4.73 60.24 26.84
N GLU A 252 -4.52 60.60 25.56
CA GLU A 252 -4.40 62.00 25.15
C GLU A 252 -5.70 62.79 25.34
N LYS A 253 -6.87 62.21 25.04
CA LYS A 253 -8.17 62.83 25.30
C LYS A 253 -8.38 63.08 26.79
N GLN A 254 -8.07 62.11 27.65
CA GLN A 254 -8.12 62.27 29.10
C GLN A 254 -7.16 63.36 29.60
N LYS A 255 -5.91 63.39 29.10
CA LYS A 255 -4.96 64.45 29.44
C LYS A 255 -5.42 65.83 28.99
N LYS A 256 -6.08 65.94 27.83
CA LYS A 256 -6.65 67.22 27.34
C LYS A 256 -7.86 67.64 28.17
N ALA A 257 -8.78 66.72 28.49
CA ALA A 257 -9.94 66.97 29.34
C ALA A 257 -9.52 67.42 30.75
N ALA A 258 -8.58 66.72 31.39
CA ALA A 258 -8.05 67.10 32.70
C ALA A 258 -7.35 68.49 32.71
N LYS A 259 -6.74 68.89 31.58
CA LYS A 259 -6.20 70.26 31.44
C LYS A 259 -7.30 71.31 31.26
N GLN A 260 -8.42 70.95 30.64
CA GLN A 260 -9.57 71.85 30.48
C GLN A 260 -10.31 72.04 31.80
N GLU A 261 -10.54 70.97 32.58
CA GLU A 261 -11.12 71.05 33.92
C GLU A 261 -10.25 71.83 34.92
N ARG A 262 -8.93 71.89 34.71
CA ARG A 262 -8.04 72.75 35.51
C ARG A 262 -8.07 74.23 35.11
N ARG A 263 -8.64 74.56 33.95
CA ARG A 263 -8.68 75.93 33.40
C ARG A 263 -10.06 76.56 33.49
N ALA A 264 -11.11 75.73 33.52
CA ALA A 264 -12.48 76.13 33.87
C ALA A 264 -12.59 76.30 35.40
#